data_AF-A0A928HHI8-F1
#
_entry.id   AF-A0A928HHI8-F1
#
_cell.length_a   1.000
_cell.length_b   1.000
_cell.length_c   1.000
_cell.angle_alpha   90.00
_cell.angle_beta   90.00
_cell.angle_gamma   90.00
#
_symmetry.space_group_name_H-M   'P 1'
#
loop_
_entity.id
_entity.type
_entity.pdbx_description
1 polymer ?
#
loop_
_entity_poly.entity_id
_entity_poly.type
_entity_poly.pdbx_seq_one_letter_code
_entity_poly.pdbx_strand_id
1 'polypeptide(L)'
;MFTIRKFHIMLSTCALLLSLGAAIAEAGFPCRNGSGQNSACFGGRSWNKPAFPPYDLPFPLGQVSDAFHEIQQTNAEAADFILYDYEFAVGEEVILTPKGREHMTQIARRLPHVPFPIVIEMTEKTNDVKENQRLARVDEKRRENVVNWLQKFYEEDPTVTPEEIAGRVVIAPDFEYQVRAERAIDSFNYSESYGNYGGQGGSFGGRGFSR
;
A
#
# COMPACT_ATOMS: atom_id res chain seq x y z
N MET A 1 12.07 -39.90 -32.28
CA MET A 1 10.78 -39.75 -33.00
C MET A 1 9.92 -38.81 -32.15
N PHE A 2 10.13 -37.49 -32.25
CA PHE A 2 9.38 -36.56 -33.11
C PHE A 2 7.85 -36.75 -32.93
N THR A 3 7.01 -35.79 -32.54
CA THR A 3 7.15 -34.35 -32.26
C THR A 3 5.78 -33.77 -31.82
N ILE A 4 5.80 -32.62 -31.15
CA ILE A 4 4.87 -31.48 -31.31
C ILE A 4 3.37 -31.73 -31.08
N ARG A 5 2.86 -31.40 -29.88
CA ARG A 5 1.44 -31.02 -29.65
C ARG A 5 1.24 -29.89 -28.62
N LYS A 6 2.18 -28.94 -28.52
CA LYS A 6 2.10 -27.82 -27.56
C LYS A 6 1.98 -26.41 -28.16
N PHE A 7 1.75 -26.26 -29.47
CA PHE A 7 1.86 -24.95 -30.13
C PHE A 7 0.57 -24.38 -30.76
N HIS A 8 -0.62 -24.94 -30.48
CA HIS A 8 -1.83 -24.56 -31.22
C HIS A 8 -2.90 -23.77 -30.44
N ILE A 9 -2.67 -23.42 -29.16
CA ILE A 9 -3.67 -22.69 -28.36
C ILE A 9 -3.26 -21.22 -28.09
N MET A 10 -2.01 -20.82 -28.35
CA MET A 10 -1.52 -19.46 -28.06
C MET A 10 -1.70 -18.42 -29.19
N LEU A 11 -2.34 -18.76 -30.31
CA LEU A 11 -2.47 -17.84 -31.46
C LEU A 11 -3.88 -17.27 -31.70
N SER A 12 -4.88 -17.61 -30.86
CA SER A 12 -6.29 -17.24 -31.13
C SER A 12 -6.85 -16.11 -30.26
N THR A 13 -6.14 -15.62 -29.24
CA THR A 13 -6.66 -14.55 -28.35
C THR A 13 -6.06 -13.16 -28.64
N CYS A 14 -5.02 -13.07 -29.48
CA CYS A 14 -4.36 -11.80 -29.79
C CYS A 14 -5.10 -10.95 -30.85
N ALA A 15 -6.13 -11.50 -31.52
CA ALA A 15 -6.87 -10.82 -32.59
C ALA A 15 -8.18 -10.12 -32.12
N LEU A 16 -8.49 -10.12 -30.83
CA LEU A 16 -9.71 -9.50 -30.28
C LEU A 16 -9.47 -8.18 -29.51
N LEU A 17 -8.24 -7.67 -29.46
CA LEU A 17 -7.88 -6.48 -28.67
C LEU A 17 -7.56 -5.21 -29.49
N LEU A 18 -8.08 -5.07 -30.72
CA LEU A 18 -7.77 -3.91 -31.60
C LEU A 18 -8.98 -3.24 -32.28
N SER A 19 -10.19 -3.23 -31.71
CA SER A 19 -11.33 -2.49 -32.34
C SER A 19 -12.38 -1.84 -31.43
N LEU A 20 -12.13 -1.60 -30.14
CA LEU A 20 -13.03 -0.76 -29.31
C LEU A 20 -12.26 0.41 -28.68
N GLY A 21 -11.70 1.25 -29.55
CA GLY A 21 -11.23 2.58 -29.22
C GLY A 21 -11.83 3.59 -30.19
N ALA A 22 -12.48 4.61 -29.63
CA ALA A 22 -12.99 5.84 -30.24
C ALA A 22 -14.47 5.91 -30.66
N ALA A 23 -15.09 7.03 -30.27
CA ALA A 23 -16.47 7.49 -30.44
C ALA A 23 -17.48 6.78 -29.52
N ILE A 24 -18.24 7.47 -28.66
CA ILE A 24 -19.19 8.52 -29.02
C ILE A 24 -19.37 9.51 -27.85
N ALA A 25 -19.19 10.77 -28.21
CA ALA A 25 -19.91 11.99 -27.80
C ALA A 25 -20.44 12.13 -26.37
N GLU A 26 -19.89 13.15 -25.70
CA GLU A 26 -20.63 14.27 -25.12
C GLU A 26 -22.15 14.08 -25.05
N ALA A 27 -22.65 13.79 -23.84
CA ALA A 27 -24.03 14.09 -23.47
C ALA A 27 -24.21 15.62 -23.35
N GLY A 28 -24.13 16.31 -24.49
CA GLY A 28 -24.70 17.63 -24.65
C GLY A 28 -26.21 17.47 -24.70
N PHE A 29 -26.89 17.87 -23.63
CA PHE A 29 -28.35 17.99 -23.60
C PHE A 29 -28.81 18.83 -24.80
N PRO A 30 -29.52 18.26 -25.79
CA PRO A 30 -30.09 19.07 -26.84
C PRO A 30 -31.28 19.81 -26.25
N CYS A 31 -31.12 21.12 -26.07
CA CYS A 31 -32.25 22.03 -26.10
C CYS A 31 -32.98 21.79 -27.43
N ARG A 32 -34.10 21.10 -27.32
CA ARG A 32 -35.01 20.72 -28.40
C ARG A 32 -35.44 21.98 -29.17
N ASN A 33 -34.81 22.23 -30.31
CA ASN A 33 -35.29 23.17 -31.31
C ASN A 33 -36.50 22.55 -32.02
N GLY A 34 -37.67 22.67 -31.39
CA GLY A 34 -38.98 22.39 -31.97
C GLY A 34 -39.75 23.69 -32.10
N SER A 35 -39.87 24.17 -33.34
CA SER A 35 -40.66 25.31 -33.76
C SER A 35 -42.09 25.29 -33.21
N GLY A 36 -42.51 26.36 -32.56
CA GLY A 36 -43.93 26.66 -32.40
C GLY A 36 -44.32 27.19 -31.03
N GLN A 37 -44.51 28.50 -30.98
CA GLN A 37 -45.38 29.23 -30.06
C GLN A 37 -44.86 29.45 -28.63
N ASN A 38 -44.26 30.64 -28.50
CA ASN A 38 -44.51 31.65 -27.47
C ASN A 38 -44.39 31.25 -25.99
N SER A 39 -43.71 32.14 -25.26
CA SER A 39 -43.65 32.23 -23.79
C SER A 39 -42.88 31.13 -23.06
N ALA A 40 -41.57 31.33 -22.92
CA ALA A 40 -40.87 31.29 -21.61
C ALA A 40 -39.33 31.35 -21.70
N CYS A 41 -38.73 31.80 -22.81
CA CYS A 41 -37.35 32.29 -22.77
C CYS A 41 -37.31 33.71 -22.17
N PHE A 42 -37.91 33.88 -20.99
CA PHE A 42 -37.65 35.05 -20.17
C PHE A 42 -36.21 34.96 -19.72
N GLY A 43 -35.46 36.02 -20.02
CA GLY A 43 -34.11 36.25 -19.56
C GLY A 43 -34.07 36.34 -18.03
N GLY A 44 -34.10 35.19 -17.37
CA GLY A 44 -33.63 35.04 -16.02
C GLY A 44 -32.15 35.39 -16.02
N ARG A 45 -31.85 36.64 -15.66
CA ARG A 45 -30.55 37.02 -15.13
C ARG A 45 -30.28 36.09 -13.95
N SER A 46 -29.63 34.97 -14.22
CA SER A 46 -29.14 34.09 -13.17
C SER A 46 -27.95 34.82 -12.56
N TRP A 47 -28.23 35.58 -11.52
CA TRP A 47 -27.27 36.25 -10.64
C TRP A 47 -26.44 35.25 -9.80
N ASN A 48 -26.29 34.00 -10.24
CA ASN A 48 -25.58 32.94 -9.53
C ASN A 48 -24.85 31.99 -10.51
N LYS A 49 -24.28 32.50 -11.61
CA LYS A 49 -23.18 31.77 -12.25
C LYS A 49 -21.91 32.10 -11.45
N PRO A 50 -21.27 31.14 -10.76
CA PRO A 50 -20.02 31.44 -10.08
C PRO A 50 -19.05 32.04 -11.11
N ALA A 51 -18.50 33.22 -10.78
CA ALA A 51 -17.61 33.99 -11.64
C ALA A 51 -16.23 33.32 -11.84
N PHE A 52 -16.06 32.14 -11.26
CA PHE A 52 -14.81 31.40 -11.21
C PHE A 52 -14.98 30.09 -11.97
N PRO A 53 -13.96 29.69 -12.74
CA PRO A 53 -13.98 28.36 -13.31
C PRO A 53 -14.10 27.30 -12.19
N PRO A 54 -14.67 26.12 -12.46
CA PRO A 54 -14.96 25.10 -11.44
C PRO A 54 -13.72 24.60 -10.69
N TYR A 55 -12.52 24.84 -11.22
CA TYR A 55 -11.22 24.51 -10.60
C TYR A 55 -10.66 25.59 -9.66
N ASP A 56 -11.34 26.74 -9.52
CA ASP A 56 -10.94 27.87 -8.67
C ASP A 56 -11.92 28.06 -7.48
N LEU A 57 -12.76 27.06 -7.23
CA LEU A 57 -13.54 26.97 -5.99
C LEU A 57 -12.65 26.37 -4.90
N PRO A 58 -12.58 26.98 -3.70
CA PRO A 58 -11.88 26.35 -2.58
C PRO A 58 -12.50 24.99 -2.30
N PHE A 59 -11.66 23.99 -2.01
CA PHE A 59 -12.13 22.65 -1.67
C PHE A 59 -13.20 22.73 -0.55
N PRO A 60 -14.29 21.95 -0.63
CA PRO A 60 -15.23 21.83 0.48
C PRO A 60 -14.49 21.53 1.78
N LEU A 61 -14.86 22.25 2.83
CA LEU A 61 -14.29 22.08 4.17
C LEU A 61 -14.43 20.60 4.57
N GLY A 62 -13.33 19.99 5.01
CA GLY A 62 -13.28 18.58 5.40
C GLY A 62 -12.68 17.66 4.34
N GLN A 63 -12.79 17.95 3.03
CA GLN A 63 -12.35 17.02 1.97
C GLN A 63 -10.88 16.61 2.10
N VAL A 64 -9.99 17.54 2.46
CA VAL A 64 -8.56 17.24 2.66
C VAL A 64 -8.33 16.42 3.93
N SER A 65 -9.08 16.71 5.00
CA SER A 65 -8.96 15.98 6.27
C SER A 65 -9.50 14.56 6.15
N ASP A 66 -10.62 14.38 5.46
CA ASP A 66 -11.24 13.08 5.25
C ASP A 66 -10.32 12.20 4.39
N ALA A 67 -9.79 12.73 3.29
CA ALA A 67 -8.81 12.03 2.46
C ALA A 67 -7.55 11.63 3.26
N PHE A 68 -7.08 12.49 4.16
CA PHE A 68 -5.94 12.17 5.02
C PHE A 68 -6.26 11.02 5.99
N HIS A 69 -7.43 11.04 6.64
CA HIS A 69 -7.84 9.97 7.55
C HIS A 69 -8.08 8.64 6.83
N GLU A 70 -8.66 8.66 5.62
CA GLU A 70 -8.84 7.46 4.79
C GLU A 70 -7.50 6.82 4.42
N ILE A 71 -6.50 7.63 4.05
CA ILE A 71 -5.14 7.15 3.76
C ILE A 71 -4.51 6.55 5.03
N GLN A 72 -4.65 7.22 6.18
CA GLN A 72 -4.12 6.69 7.45
C GLN A 72 -4.76 5.36 7.82
N GLN A 73 -6.08 5.23 7.66
CA GLN A 73 -6.80 4.00 7.94
C GLN A 73 -6.37 2.88 7.00
N THR A 74 -6.25 3.16 5.70
CA THR A 74 -5.82 2.18 4.69
C THR A 74 -4.38 1.72 4.94
N ASN A 75 -3.48 2.64 5.31
CA ASN A 75 -2.10 2.31 5.62
C ASN A 75 -1.98 1.51 6.93
N ALA A 76 -2.76 1.86 7.94
CA ALA A 76 -2.84 1.07 9.18
C ALA A 76 -3.34 -0.34 8.88
N GLU A 77 -4.32 -0.48 7.98
CA GLU A 77 -4.82 -1.78 7.56
C GLU A 77 -3.77 -2.62 6.82
N ALA A 78 -3.02 -1.98 5.91
CA ALA A 78 -1.96 -2.65 5.17
C ALA A 78 -0.78 -3.07 6.07
N ALA A 79 -0.52 -2.34 7.16
CA ALA A 79 0.56 -2.67 8.10
C ALA A 79 0.33 -4.01 8.82
N ASP A 80 -0.93 -4.42 9.01
CA ASP A 80 -1.28 -5.72 9.60
C ASP A 80 -0.92 -6.92 8.70
N PHE A 81 -0.49 -6.69 7.45
CA PHE A 81 -0.06 -7.75 6.52
C PHE A 81 1.47 -7.92 6.47
N ILE A 82 2.19 -7.30 7.41
CA ILE A 82 3.65 -7.40 7.53
C ILE A 82 4.00 -8.48 8.56
N LEU A 83 4.69 -9.53 8.13
CA LEU A 83 5.23 -10.57 8.98
C LEU A 83 6.67 -10.20 9.39
N TYR A 84 6.87 -10.07 10.70
CA TYR A 84 8.15 -9.67 11.27
C TYR A 84 9.10 -10.85 11.48
N ASP A 85 10.41 -10.59 11.55
CA ASP A 85 11.43 -11.62 11.77
C ASP A 85 11.18 -12.43 13.06
N TYR A 86 10.75 -11.76 14.14
CA TYR A 86 10.50 -12.39 15.44
C TYR A 86 9.27 -13.32 15.48
N GLU A 87 8.44 -13.32 14.43
CA GLU A 87 7.29 -14.23 14.34
C GLU A 87 7.70 -15.65 13.93
N PHE A 88 8.93 -15.79 13.45
CA PHE A 88 9.58 -17.04 13.14
C PHE A 88 10.47 -17.49 14.31
N ALA A 89 10.54 -18.79 14.54
CA ALA A 89 11.41 -19.36 15.55
C ALA A 89 12.88 -19.12 15.19
N VAL A 90 13.68 -18.82 16.20
CA VAL A 90 15.14 -18.65 16.06
C VAL A 90 15.77 -20.03 15.88
N GLY A 91 16.31 -20.31 14.70
CA GLY A 91 16.98 -21.57 14.41
C GLY A 91 17.17 -21.87 12.93
N GLU A 92 17.62 -23.08 12.61
CA GLU A 92 17.72 -23.56 11.22
C GLU A 92 16.36 -23.94 10.63
N GLU A 93 15.41 -24.31 11.48
CA GLU A 93 14.04 -24.62 11.10
C GLU A 93 13.18 -23.36 11.15
N VAL A 94 12.72 -22.95 9.97
CA VAL A 94 11.80 -21.82 9.81
C VAL A 94 10.41 -22.29 10.23
N ILE A 95 10.09 -22.19 11.52
CA ILE A 95 8.79 -22.57 12.09
C ILE A 95 8.11 -21.32 12.63
N LEU A 96 6.80 -21.19 12.41
CA LEU A 96 6.00 -20.09 12.98
C LEU A 96 5.85 -20.26 14.50
N THR A 97 6.17 -19.19 15.23
CA THR A 97 5.91 -19.09 16.68
C THR A 97 4.40 -19.14 16.96
N PRO A 98 3.96 -19.43 18.20
CA PRO A 98 2.54 -19.38 18.56
C PRO A 98 1.89 -18.02 18.22
N LYS A 99 2.57 -16.91 18.52
CA LYS A 99 2.13 -15.56 18.18
C LYS A 99 2.04 -15.36 16.66
N GLY A 100 3.06 -15.80 15.93
CA GLY A 100 3.05 -15.76 14.46
C GLY A 100 1.91 -16.57 13.84
N ARG A 101 1.51 -17.69 14.44
CA ARG A 101 0.34 -18.47 13.99
C ARG A 101 -0.99 -17.76 14.23
N GLU A 102 -1.14 -17.08 15.36
CA GLU A 102 -2.32 -16.26 15.64
C GLU A 102 -2.41 -15.10 14.65
N HIS A 103 -1.30 -14.41 14.40
CA HIS A 103 -1.22 -13.34 13.43
C HIS A 103 -1.55 -13.83 12.01
N MET A 104 -0.96 -14.96 11.58
CA MET A 104 -1.28 -15.61 10.30
C MET A 104 -2.77 -15.99 10.18
N THR A 105 -3.40 -16.41 11.27
CA THR A 105 -4.85 -16.72 11.29
C THR A 105 -5.68 -15.46 11.09
N GLN A 106 -5.27 -14.33 11.66
CA GLN A 106 -5.94 -13.04 11.45
C GLN A 106 -5.79 -12.57 10.00
N ILE A 107 -4.58 -12.65 9.44
CA ILE A 107 -4.29 -12.35 8.03
C ILE A 107 -5.15 -13.23 7.13
N ALA A 108 -5.19 -14.54 7.36
CA ALA A 108 -5.95 -15.47 6.55
C ALA A 108 -7.43 -15.11 6.52
N ARG A 109 -8.05 -14.78 7.66
CA ARG A 109 -9.48 -14.39 7.68
C ARG A 109 -9.76 -13.11 6.88
N ARG A 110 -8.79 -12.22 6.75
CA ARG A 110 -8.94 -10.91 6.10
C ARG A 110 -8.56 -10.92 4.63
N LEU A 111 -7.67 -11.83 4.22
CA LEU A 111 -7.12 -11.93 2.87
C LEU A 111 -8.17 -11.93 1.73
N PRO A 112 -9.36 -12.56 1.86
CA PRO A 112 -10.37 -12.52 0.80
C PRO A 112 -11.04 -11.15 0.64
N HIS A 113 -10.99 -10.30 1.66
CA HIS A 113 -11.69 -9.02 1.71
C HIS A 113 -10.81 -7.83 1.31
N VAL A 114 -9.49 -7.99 1.38
CA VAL A 114 -8.54 -6.90 1.13
C VAL A 114 -7.56 -7.24 0.00
N PRO A 115 -7.15 -6.25 -0.79
CA PRO A 115 -6.21 -6.46 -1.90
C PRO A 115 -4.74 -6.34 -1.49
N PHE A 116 -4.41 -6.37 -0.19
CA PHE A 116 -3.05 -6.16 0.28
C PHE A 116 -2.15 -7.39 0.06
N PRO A 117 -0.88 -7.19 -0.33
CA PRO A 117 0.11 -8.26 -0.34
C PRO A 117 0.55 -8.59 1.08
N ILE A 118 0.97 -9.84 1.29
CA ILE A 118 1.60 -10.27 2.55
C ILE A 118 3.09 -10.03 2.40
N VAL A 119 3.65 -9.17 3.24
CA VAL A 119 5.06 -8.78 3.18
C VAL A 119 5.81 -9.49 4.29
N ILE A 120 6.87 -10.22 3.95
CA ILE A 120 7.77 -10.86 4.91
C ILE A 120 9.01 -10.00 5.07
N GLU A 121 9.34 -9.62 6.30
CA GLU A 121 10.60 -8.93 6.59
C GLU A 121 11.81 -9.81 6.26
N MET A 122 12.78 -9.20 5.59
CA MET A 122 14.05 -9.85 5.27
C MET A 122 14.92 -9.92 6.52
N THR A 123 15.63 -11.03 6.70
CA THR A 123 16.59 -11.17 7.81
C THR A 123 17.70 -10.11 7.73
N GLU A 124 18.25 -9.70 8.88
CA GLU A 124 19.35 -8.74 8.93
C GLU A 124 20.62 -9.26 8.23
N LYS A 125 21.09 -8.54 7.21
CA LYS A 125 22.34 -8.87 6.54
C LYS A 125 23.53 -8.52 7.41
N THR A 126 24.53 -9.39 7.38
CA THR A 126 25.83 -9.21 8.03
C THR A 126 26.86 -8.73 7.00
N ASN A 127 28.05 -8.30 7.44
CA ASN A 127 29.16 -7.97 6.53
C ASN A 127 29.69 -9.20 5.76
N ASP A 128 29.37 -10.41 6.22
CA ASP A 128 29.84 -11.66 5.65
C ASP A 128 28.98 -12.12 4.46
N VAL A 129 29.56 -12.13 3.26
CA VAL A 129 28.87 -12.51 2.02
C VAL A 129 28.29 -13.93 2.09
N LYS A 130 29.02 -14.88 2.68
CA LYS A 130 28.56 -16.27 2.83
C LYS A 130 27.34 -16.37 3.75
N GLU A 131 27.32 -15.56 4.80
CA GLU A 131 26.22 -15.52 5.73
C GLU A 131 24.98 -14.90 5.07
N ASN A 132 25.15 -13.81 4.32
CA ASN A 132 24.05 -13.21 3.56
C ASN A 132 23.41 -14.18 2.55
N GLN A 133 24.22 -15.04 1.90
CA GLN A 133 23.69 -16.09 1.04
C GLN A 133 22.93 -17.18 1.82
N ARG A 134 23.35 -17.47 3.05
CA ARG A 134 22.63 -18.38 3.95
C ARG A 134 21.30 -17.79 4.38
N LEU A 135 21.29 -16.52 4.76
CA LEU A 135 20.10 -15.78 5.17
C LEU A 135 19.07 -15.64 4.05
N ALA A 136 19.50 -15.34 2.82
CA ALA A 136 18.60 -15.31 1.66
C ALA A 136 17.88 -16.66 1.43
N ARG A 137 18.55 -17.79 1.72
CA ARG A 137 17.90 -19.11 1.67
C ARG A 137 16.92 -19.33 2.82
N VAL A 138 17.13 -18.68 3.97
CA VAL A 138 16.19 -18.69 5.11
C VAL A 138 14.95 -17.87 4.76
N ASP A 139 15.10 -16.70 4.15
CA ASP A 139 13.98 -15.85 3.74
C ASP A 139 13.09 -16.54 2.68
N GLU A 140 13.67 -17.25 1.71
CA GLU A 140 12.86 -18.03 0.76
C GLU A 140 12.11 -19.17 1.47
N LYS A 141 12.74 -19.86 2.42
CA LYS A 141 12.05 -20.88 3.24
C LYS A 141 10.93 -20.29 4.09
N ARG A 142 11.04 -19.04 4.57
CA ARG A 142 9.96 -18.32 5.26
C ARG A 142 8.78 -18.13 4.33
N ARG A 143 9.04 -17.64 3.13
CA ARG A 143 8.02 -17.50 2.09
C ARG A 143 7.34 -18.83 1.78
N GLU A 144 8.11 -19.89 1.56
CA GLU A 144 7.57 -21.24 1.32
C GLU A 144 6.71 -21.72 2.51
N ASN A 145 7.15 -21.52 3.75
CA ASN A 145 6.37 -21.91 4.93
C ASN A 145 5.03 -21.15 5.00
N VAL A 146 5.05 -19.83 4.82
CA VAL A 146 3.85 -18.98 4.85
C VAL A 146 2.87 -19.41 3.75
N VAL A 147 3.35 -19.63 2.53
CA VAL A 147 2.53 -20.11 1.41
C VAL A 147 1.92 -21.49 1.72
N ASN A 148 2.73 -22.43 2.21
CA ASN A 148 2.26 -23.77 2.57
C ASN A 148 1.24 -23.73 3.71
N TRP A 149 1.41 -22.83 4.68
CA TRP A 149 0.48 -22.65 5.79
C TRP A 149 -0.87 -22.11 5.30
N LEU A 150 -0.85 -21.08 4.45
CA LEU A 150 -2.07 -20.51 3.86
C LEU A 150 -2.79 -21.51 2.96
N GLN A 151 -2.05 -22.26 2.14
CA GLN A 151 -2.64 -23.30 1.30
C GLN A 151 -3.38 -24.36 2.13
N LYS A 152 -2.81 -24.79 3.27
CA LYS A 152 -3.48 -25.70 4.20
C LYS A 152 -4.69 -25.07 4.85
N PHE A 153 -4.63 -23.79 5.21
CA PHE A 153 -5.75 -23.07 5.81
C PHE A 153 -6.96 -23.02 4.85
N TYR A 154 -6.71 -22.80 3.56
CA TYR A 154 -7.75 -22.72 2.53
C TYR A 154 -8.08 -24.06 1.86
N GLU A 155 -7.51 -25.17 2.33
CA GLU A 155 -7.87 -26.51 1.83
C GLU A 155 -9.33 -26.85 2.19
N GLU A 156 -9.81 -26.35 3.33
CA GLU A 156 -11.18 -26.59 3.83
C GLU A 156 -12.23 -25.68 3.17
N ASP A 157 -11.87 -24.44 2.85
CA ASP A 157 -12.76 -23.47 2.20
C ASP A 157 -12.00 -22.68 1.11
N PRO A 158 -12.08 -23.12 -0.17
CA PRO A 158 -11.31 -22.54 -1.26
C PRO A 158 -11.92 -21.23 -1.74
N THR A 159 -11.81 -20.18 -0.92
CA THR A 159 -12.15 -18.80 -1.31
C THR A 159 -11.04 -18.13 -2.12
N VAL A 160 -9.79 -18.54 -1.88
CA VAL A 160 -8.58 -18.00 -2.53
C VAL A 160 -7.83 -19.14 -3.21
N THR A 161 -7.39 -18.92 -4.45
CA THR A 161 -6.66 -19.95 -5.19
C THR A 161 -5.20 -20.07 -4.73
N PRO A 162 -4.57 -21.26 -4.81
CA PRO A 162 -3.15 -21.43 -4.42
C PRO A 162 -2.17 -20.54 -5.21
N GLU A 163 -2.49 -20.26 -6.48
CA GLU A 163 -1.69 -19.38 -7.34
C GLU A 163 -1.76 -17.93 -6.87
N GLU A 164 -2.95 -17.48 -6.48
CA GLU A 164 -3.16 -16.15 -5.92
C GLU A 164 -2.42 -15.97 -4.58
N ILE A 165 -2.45 -16.98 -3.71
CA ILE A 165 -1.69 -16.96 -2.45
C ILE A 165 -0.19 -16.78 -2.74
N ALA A 166 0.37 -17.60 -3.64
CA ALA A 166 1.79 -17.56 -3.96
C ALA A 166 2.22 -16.23 -4.62
N GLY A 167 1.31 -15.58 -5.35
CA GLY A 167 1.52 -14.26 -5.96
C GLY A 167 1.39 -13.09 -4.97
N ARG A 168 0.64 -13.25 -3.88
CA ARG A 168 0.44 -12.21 -2.85
C ARG A 168 1.54 -12.18 -1.80
N VAL A 169 2.24 -13.28 -1.56
CA VAL A 169 3.33 -13.35 -0.56
C VAL A 169 4.65 -12.90 -1.19
N VAL A 170 5.18 -11.79 -0.68
CA VAL A 170 6.41 -11.16 -1.16
C VAL A 170 7.42 -10.98 -0.02
N ILE A 171 8.71 -11.11 -0.33
CA ILE A 171 9.79 -10.79 0.60
C ILE A 171 10.11 -9.31 0.43
N ALA A 172 10.20 -8.59 1.55
CA ALA A 172 10.54 -7.17 1.55
C ALA A 172 11.94 -6.95 0.94
N PRO A 173 12.13 -5.87 0.16
CA PRO A 173 13.46 -5.48 -0.26
C PRO A 173 14.30 -5.07 0.95
N ASP A 174 15.62 -5.25 0.83
CA ASP A 174 16.55 -4.83 1.87
C ASP A 174 16.59 -3.30 1.96
N PHE A 175 16.03 -2.74 3.02
CA PHE A 175 16.19 -1.32 3.33
C PHE A 175 17.54 -1.10 4.01
N GLU A 176 18.23 -0.05 3.59
CA GLU A 176 19.51 0.35 4.16
C GLU A 176 19.38 0.50 5.69
N TYR A 177 20.40 0.02 6.40
CA TYR A 177 20.41 -0.22 7.85
C TYR A 177 19.93 0.96 8.71
N GLN A 178 20.00 2.19 8.21
CA GLN A 178 19.58 3.41 8.92
C GLN A 178 18.07 3.69 8.86
N VAL A 179 17.29 2.96 8.03
CA VAL A 179 15.86 3.27 7.76
C VAL A 179 14.91 2.13 8.19
N ARG A 180 15.42 1.09 8.86
CA ARG A 180 14.58 -0.02 9.36
C ARG A 180 13.71 0.43 10.55
N ALA A 181 12.47 -0.06 10.62
CA ALA A 181 11.45 0.42 11.55
C ALA A 181 11.88 0.36 13.03
N GLU A 182 12.55 -0.70 13.46
CA GLU A 182 13.01 -0.87 14.85
C GLU A 182 14.08 0.16 15.23
N ARG A 183 15.06 0.41 14.34
CA ARG A 183 16.08 1.44 14.59
C ARG A 183 15.62 2.85 14.30
N ALA A 184 14.59 3.04 13.47
CA ALA A 184 13.97 4.34 13.30
C ALA A 184 13.37 4.80 14.64
N ILE A 185 12.67 3.91 15.36
CA ILE A 185 12.15 4.18 16.71
C ILE A 185 13.30 4.44 17.69
N ASP A 186 14.34 3.60 17.72
CA ASP A 186 15.49 3.81 18.60
C ASP A 186 16.24 5.12 18.27
N SER A 187 16.37 5.49 17.00
CA SER A 187 17.01 6.75 16.58
C SER A 187 16.18 7.97 16.93
N PHE A 188 14.85 7.88 16.83
CA PHE A 188 13.94 8.94 17.22
C PHE A 188 13.99 9.16 18.73
N ASN A 189 13.92 8.08 19.50
CA ASN A 189 14.08 8.09 20.96
C ASN A 189 15.48 8.57 21.39
N TYR A 190 16.53 8.18 20.66
CA TYR A 190 17.89 8.66 20.90
C TYR A 190 18.01 10.16 20.62
N SER A 191 17.35 10.68 19.58
CA SER A 191 17.33 12.11 19.27
C SER A 191 16.56 12.95 20.29
N GLU A 192 15.45 12.42 20.84
CA GLU A 192 14.71 13.06 21.93
C GLU A 192 15.45 12.95 23.28
N SER A 193 16.21 11.88 23.51
CA SER A 193 16.96 11.68 24.75
C SER A 193 18.29 12.47 24.80
N TYR A 194 18.94 12.72 23.66
CA TYR A 194 20.18 13.50 23.58
C TYR A 194 20.00 14.99 23.20
N GLY A 195 18.77 15.47 23.07
CA GLY A 195 18.45 16.88 22.81
C GLY A 195 18.56 17.83 24.00
N ASN A 196 18.98 17.38 25.20
CA ASN A 196 18.96 18.21 26.41
C ASN A 196 20.31 18.42 27.12
N TYR A 197 21.45 18.16 26.47
CA TYR A 197 22.77 18.46 27.05
C TYR A 197 23.74 18.98 25.98
N GLY A 198 23.72 20.30 25.72
CA GLY A 198 24.76 20.91 24.88
C GLY A 198 24.45 22.27 24.27
N GLY A 199 23.81 23.18 25.01
CA GLY A 199 23.53 24.55 24.57
C GLY A 199 24.16 25.59 25.50
N GLN A 200 25.50 25.62 25.56
CA GLN A 200 26.23 26.72 26.18
C GLN A 200 26.09 27.98 25.32
N GLY A 201 25.32 28.96 25.78
CA GLY A 201 25.20 30.25 25.10
C GLY A 201 24.33 31.27 25.82
N GLY A 202 24.96 32.19 26.56
CA GLY A 202 24.49 33.58 26.64
C GLY A 202 23.69 34.03 27.88
N SER A 203 24.39 34.20 29.01
CA SER A 203 24.36 35.41 29.85
C SER A 203 23.01 36.16 30.00
N PHE A 204 22.15 35.69 30.91
CA PHE A 204 21.19 36.56 31.60
C PHE A 204 21.93 37.39 32.67
N GLY A 205 22.55 38.48 32.25
CA GLY A 205 23.24 39.44 33.10
C GLY A 205 22.78 40.85 32.76
N GLY A 206 21.99 41.45 33.65
CA GLY A 206 21.46 42.80 33.48
C GLY A 206 22.54 43.89 33.45
N ARG A 207 22.23 44.96 32.72
CA ARG A 207 22.69 46.35 32.94
C ARG A 207 21.89 47.31 32.05
N GLY A 208 21.17 48.23 32.68
CA GLY A 208 21.09 49.65 32.31
C GLY A 208 20.20 50.07 31.13
N PHE A 209 18.99 50.52 31.44
CA PHE A 209 18.40 51.71 30.81
C PHE A 209 18.15 52.76 31.89
N SER A 210 18.73 53.93 31.69
CA SER A 210 18.64 55.10 32.55
C SER A 210 17.23 55.71 32.54
N ARG A 211 16.66 55.93 33.72
CA ARG A 211 15.96 57.15 34.16
C ARG A 211 15.94 57.21 35.67
#